data_AF-A0A0V1ME84-F1
#
_entry.id   AF-A0A0V1ME84-F1
#
_cell.length_a   1.000
_cell.length_b   1.000
_cell.length_c   1.000
_cell.angle_alpha   90.00
_cell.angle_beta   90.00
_cell.angle_gamma   90.00
#
_symmetry.space_group_name_H-M   'P 1'
#
loop_
_entity.id
_entity.type
_entity.pdbx_description
1 polymer ?
#
loop_
_entity_poly.entity_id
_entity_poly.type
_entity_poly.pdbx_seq_one_letter_code
_entity_poly.pdbx_strand_id
1 'polypeptide(L)'
;LCFLSNPFGNYSHPLQNEMNSFAYEYKFSYRLKHASYSVQSLPSCAFPETTLDPGELVLLGINKNKNTSTKSKLLLASIVSEEGIAKLREKPQKGKTGFYTCESLSDMIRKRRSVSSKLQIFNMKFMPQNPLQVACRNERSEILFYDLTQASDDTNLMEKNIWTLKGLGSCGYGLSWNASLPGMLVAAGHDNTICIWSVLHSIVNSDTIHPLSTFRIRRGAINDVCWHPFYDFVFGTVDNSGKLLIWDVRMNGDGEFALQSNTTNSEIMCLSFNPFDQNYLATGDIKGNVAIWDDRNLYRPVKLLQYHSSEVTQVAWSPFYEDLLASAGSDGHIILWKIGVASLPEKLPEIDWTYYKEKTAGFYDVTEFEKQFKALHIVPMKEPEDLLKKLNEEEKQEMTRLDAFIKANETIIQECKKELNQIAKFPPMDHWLPEEYHDYFVYENKNCKYRDHVEQYRELGYRRMRLMTEDEGAFNSYIQTRLQSVHPA
;
A
#
# COMPACT_ATOMS: atom_id res chain seq x y z
N LEU A 1 -8.21 -14.21 11.53
CA LEU A 1 -7.26 -15.33 11.77
C LEU A 1 -5.87 -14.78 12.03
N CYS A 2 -5.35 -14.95 13.23
CA CYS A 2 -4.09 -14.35 13.65
C CYS A 2 -3.09 -15.46 14.00
N PHE A 3 -1.88 -15.39 13.43
CA PHE A 3 -0.75 -16.23 13.85
C PHE A 3 0.23 -15.34 14.62
N LEU A 4 0.26 -15.53 15.94
CA LEU A 4 1.29 -14.94 16.79
C LEU A 4 2.54 -15.82 16.70
N SER A 5 3.67 -15.26 16.25
CA SER A 5 4.97 -15.84 16.56
C SER A 5 5.26 -15.49 18.02
N ASN A 6 5.14 -16.48 18.91
CA ASN A 6 5.38 -16.27 20.34
C ASN A 6 6.88 -15.93 20.55
N PRO A 7 7.26 -14.66 20.83
CA PRO A 7 8.67 -14.28 20.98
C PRO A 7 9.23 -14.75 22.32
N PHE A 8 8.35 -15.03 23.28
CA PHE A 8 8.67 -15.52 24.60
C PHE A 8 8.42 -17.03 24.64
N GLY A 9 9.50 -17.81 24.57
CA GLY A 9 9.41 -19.26 24.75
C GLY A 9 8.65 -19.61 26.03
N ASN A 10 7.67 -20.50 25.93
CA ASN A 10 6.97 -21.26 26.99
C ASN A 10 6.49 -20.54 28.29
N TYR A 11 6.67 -19.23 28.46
CA TYR A 11 6.16 -18.49 29.61
C TYR A 11 4.85 -17.79 29.24
N SER A 12 3.78 -18.56 29.06
CA SER A 12 2.45 -17.99 29.30
C SER A 12 2.35 -17.72 30.80
N HIS A 13 2.44 -16.45 31.21
CA HIS A 13 2.14 -16.07 32.59
C HIS A 13 0.75 -16.64 32.95
N PRO A 14 0.55 -17.26 34.13
CA PRO A 14 -0.74 -17.80 34.55
C PRO A 14 -1.89 -16.78 34.43
N LEU A 15 -1.57 -15.51 34.72
CA LEU A 15 -2.46 -14.36 34.56
C LEU A 15 -2.95 -14.15 33.11
N GLN A 16 -2.11 -14.44 32.11
CA GLN A 16 -2.50 -14.26 30.71
C GLN A 16 -3.49 -15.33 30.25
N ASN A 17 -3.44 -16.53 30.84
CA ASN A 17 -4.42 -17.58 30.57
C ASN A 17 -5.77 -17.27 31.23
N GLU A 18 -5.77 -16.68 32.44
CA GLU A 18 -7.00 -16.20 33.09
C GLU A 18 -7.61 -14.98 32.37
N MET A 19 -6.80 -14.03 31.90
CA MET A 19 -7.31 -12.88 31.13
C MET A 19 -7.88 -13.28 29.76
N ASN A 20 -7.40 -14.38 29.16
CA ASN A 20 -7.88 -14.82 27.85
C ASN A 20 -9.37 -15.20 27.85
N SER A 21 -9.94 -15.70 28.96
CA SER A 21 -11.37 -16.04 29.03
C SER A 21 -12.28 -14.82 29.12
N PHE A 22 -11.76 -13.68 29.58
CA PHE A 22 -12.49 -12.40 29.61
C PHE A 22 -12.31 -11.60 28.32
N ALA A 23 -11.16 -11.75 27.65
CA ALA A 23 -10.80 -10.93 26.49
C ALA A 23 -11.28 -11.51 25.15
N TYR A 24 -11.48 -12.82 25.05
CA TYR A 24 -11.83 -13.49 23.80
C TYR A 24 -13.04 -14.39 23.96
N GLU A 25 -14.05 -14.19 23.13
CA GLU A 25 -15.14 -15.16 22.97
C GLU A 25 -14.62 -16.48 22.37
N TYR A 26 -13.68 -16.36 21.43
CA TYR A 26 -13.02 -17.50 20.78
C TYR A 26 -11.52 -17.26 20.61
N LYS A 27 -10.70 -18.23 21.01
CA LYS A 27 -9.25 -18.23 20.78
C LYS A 27 -8.80 -19.62 20.32
N PHE A 28 -8.18 -19.66 19.15
CA PHE A 28 -7.63 -20.89 18.59
C PHE A 28 -6.14 -20.70 18.29
N SER A 29 -5.35 -21.74 18.56
CA SER A 29 -3.90 -21.72 18.32
C SER A 29 -3.50 -22.99 17.59
N TYR A 30 -3.08 -22.85 16.33
CA TYR A 30 -2.60 -23.95 15.52
C TYR A 30 -1.12 -23.76 15.17
N ARG A 31 -0.30 -24.77 15.46
CA ARG A 31 1.13 -24.73 15.16
C ARG A 31 1.39 -25.30 13.76
N LEU A 32 1.72 -24.43 12.82
CA LEU A 32 2.18 -24.84 11.49
C LEU A 32 3.56 -25.51 11.56
N LYS A 33 3.81 -26.47 10.65
CA LYS A 33 5.12 -27.14 10.51
C LYS A 33 6.21 -26.17 10.06
N HIS A 34 5.86 -25.20 9.23
CA HIS A 34 6.74 -24.14 8.78
C HIS A 34 6.03 -22.79 8.84
N ALA A 35 6.79 -21.70 8.88
CA ALA A 35 6.26 -20.36 9.00
C ALA A 35 5.46 -19.94 7.75
N SER A 36 4.42 -19.15 7.96
CA SER A 36 3.68 -18.45 6.90
C SER A 36 3.96 -16.96 7.01
N TYR A 37 4.37 -16.32 5.93
CA TYR A 37 4.63 -14.87 5.91
C TYR A 37 3.44 -14.04 5.46
N SER A 38 2.41 -14.69 4.89
CA SER A 38 1.18 -14.03 4.49
C SER A 38 0.00 -14.98 4.72
N VAL A 39 -1.15 -14.40 5.06
CA VAL A 39 -2.39 -15.09 5.38
C VAL A 39 -3.56 -14.23 4.95
N GLN A 40 -4.56 -14.83 4.29
CA GLN A 40 -5.80 -14.15 3.93
C GLN A 40 -6.99 -15.08 4.11
N SER A 41 -8.07 -14.52 4.67
CA SER A 41 -9.38 -15.15 4.61
C SER A 41 -10.00 -14.86 3.25
N LEU A 42 -10.53 -15.89 2.60
CA LEU A 42 -11.28 -15.74 1.37
C LEU A 42 -12.75 -15.48 1.75
N PRO A 43 -13.46 -14.62 1.00
CA PRO A 43 -14.90 -14.53 1.13
C PRO A 43 -15.52 -15.90 0.82
N SER A 44 -16.67 -16.19 1.39
CA SER A 44 -17.43 -17.43 1.15
C SER A 44 -17.80 -17.56 -0.33
N CYS A 45 -16.88 -18.05 -1.15
CA CYS A 45 -17.13 -18.37 -2.54
C CYS A 45 -17.77 -19.77 -2.60
N ALA A 46 -18.74 -19.94 -3.50
CA ALA A 46 -19.31 -21.25 -3.79
C ALA A 46 -18.21 -22.12 -4.39
N PHE A 47 -17.54 -22.91 -3.54
CA PHE A 47 -16.59 -23.89 -4.02
C PHE A 47 -17.35 -24.93 -4.84
N PRO A 48 -16.89 -25.30 -6.05
CA PRO A 48 -17.60 -26.25 -6.91
C PRO A 48 -17.76 -27.65 -6.30
N GLU A 49 -17.02 -27.96 -5.24
CA GLU A 49 -17.10 -29.24 -4.51
C GLU A 49 -18.21 -29.18 -3.46
N THR A 50 -19.43 -29.48 -3.89
CA THR A 50 -20.70 -29.43 -3.14
C THR A 50 -20.84 -30.43 -1.98
N THR A 51 -19.77 -31.00 -1.44
CA THR A 51 -19.87 -32.16 -0.50
C THR A 51 -19.21 -31.99 0.87
N LEU A 52 -18.55 -30.87 1.17
CA LEU A 52 -17.77 -30.75 2.41
C LEU A 52 -17.99 -29.41 3.12
N ASP A 53 -18.16 -29.50 4.45
CA ASP A 53 -18.50 -28.47 5.45
C ASP A 53 -18.29 -26.99 5.03
N PRO A 54 -19.27 -26.09 5.31
CA PRO A 54 -19.28 -24.66 4.96
C PRO A 54 -18.34 -23.83 5.85
N GLY A 55 -17.09 -24.27 5.96
CA GLY A 55 -16.06 -23.61 6.75
C GLY A 55 -15.47 -22.39 6.06
N GLU A 56 -14.98 -21.42 6.84
CA GLU A 56 -14.26 -20.26 6.30
C GLU A 56 -12.99 -20.70 5.57
N LEU A 57 -12.79 -20.17 4.37
CA LEU A 57 -11.63 -20.49 3.55
C LEU A 57 -10.46 -19.54 3.85
N VAL A 58 -9.25 -20.10 3.85
CA VAL A 58 -8.03 -19.41 4.22
C VAL A 58 -6.91 -19.81 3.29
N LEU A 59 -6.19 -18.80 2.84
CA LEU A 59 -4.98 -18.94 2.05
C LEU A 59 -3.75 -18.72 2.93
N LEU A 60 -2.78 -19.63 2.81
CA LEU A 60 -1.55 -19.64 3.58
C LEU A 60 -0.34 -19.87 2.67
N GLY A 61 0.75 -19.15 2.92
CA GLY A 61 2.02 -19.28 2.20
C GLY A 61 3.07 -19.95 3.05
N ILE A 62 3.08 -21.27 3.04
CA ILE A 62 3.98 -22.06 3.88
C ILE A 62 5.37 -22.07 3.25
N ASN A 63 6.34 -21.45 3.91
CA ASN A 63 7.70 -21.33 3.39
C ASN A 63 8.61 -22.46 3.87
N LYS A 64 9.49 -22.92 2.96
CA LYS A 64 10.53 -23.88 3.31
C LYS A 64 11.48 -23.31 4.35
N ASN A 65 11.91 -24.13 5.30
CA ASN A 65 13.03 -23.78 6.16
C ASN A 65 14.34 -24.01 5.40
N LYS A 66 15.33 -23.13 5.56
CA LYS A 66 16.59 -23.14 4.78
C LYS A 66 17.34 -24.48 4.83
N ASN A 67 17.10 -25.29 5.86
CA ASN A 67 17.78 -26.56 6.12
C ASN A 67 17.00 -27.82 5.67
N THR A 68 15.90 -27.67 4.94
CA THR A 68 15.07 -28.82 4.52
C THR A 68 14.89 -28.85 3.01
N SER A 69 14.83 -30.05 2.41
CA SER A 69 14.53 -30.27 0.98
C SER A 69 13.07 -29.99 0.62
N THR A 70 12.27 -29.49 1.55
CA THR A 70 10.84 -29.24 1.34
C THR A 70 10.64 -28.01 0.46
N LYS A 71 9.75 -28.10 -0.52
CA LYS A 71 9.33 -26.94 -1.33
C LYS A 71 8.36 -26.07 -0.53
N SER A 72 8.40 -24.75 -0.76
CA SER A 72 7.37 -23.83 -0.25
C SER A 72 6.02 -24.21 -0.88
N LYS A 73 4.90 -23.88 -0.21
CA LYS A 73 3.56 -24.27 -0.66
C LYS A 73 2.57 -23.14 -0.46
N LEU A 74 1.83 -22.83 -1.52
CA LEU A 74 0.57 -22.10 -1.42
C LEU A 74 -0.49 -23.11 -0.98
N LEU A 75 -1.11 -22.88 0.17
CA LEU A 75 -2.08 -23.78 0.79
C LEU A 75 -3.43 -23.07 0.87
N LEU A 76 -4.45 -23.67 0.27
CA LEU A 76 -5.83 -23.34 0.55
C LEU A 76 -6.36 -24.33 1.59
N ALA A 77 -6.88 -23.81 2.69
CA ALA A 77 -7.44 -24.58 3.77
C ALA A 77 -8.84 -24.07 4.14
N SER A 78 -9.68 -24.93 4.69
CA SER A 78 -10.95 -24.55 5.30
C SER A 78 -10.85 -24.70 6.81
N ILE A 79 -11.33 -23.70 7.54
CA ILE A 79 -11.50 -23.76 8.98
C ILE A 79 -12.89 -24.28 9.27
N VAL A 80 -12.98 -25.24 10.20
CA VAL A 80 -14.25 -25.80 10.64
C VAL A 80 -15.18 -24.69 11.17
N SER A 81 -16.45 -24.71 10.77
CA SER A 81 -17.47 -23.73 11.21
C SER A 81 -17.71 -23.78 12.72
N GLU A 82 -18.31 -22.73 13.28
CA GLU A 82 -18.65 -22.66 14.70
C GLU A 82 -19.45 -23.88 15.22
N GLU A 83 -20.40 -24.38 14.42
CA GLU A 83 -21.15 -25.60 14.74
C GLU A 83 -20.27 -26.86 14.77
N GLY A 84 -19.32 -26.96 13.83
CA GLY A 84 -18.35 -28.05 13.82
C GLY A 84 -17.36 -27.96 14.99
N ILE A 85 -17.03 -26.73 15.42
CA ILE A 85 -16.21 -26.48 16.60
C ILE A 85 -16.97 -26.87 17.88
N ALA A 86 -18.27 -26.58 17.98
CA ALA A 86 -19.11 -27.01 19.10
C ALA A 86 -19.16 -28.55 19.22
N LYS A 87 -19.29 -29.27 18.10
CA LYS A 87 -19.23 -30.74 18.06
C LYS A 87 -17.86 -31.30 18.43
N LEU A 88 -16.76 -30.60 18.12
CA LEU A 88 -15.41 -30.99 18.55
C LEU A 88 -15.23 -30.86 20.08
N ARG A 89 -15.96 -29.94 20.74
CA ARG A 89 -15.94 -29.79 22.21
C ARG A 89 -16.61 -30.96 22.96
N GLU A 90 -17.56 -31.65 22.33
CA GLU A 90 -18.30 -32.76 22.96
C GLU A 90 -17.50 -34.07 23.06
N LYS A 91 -16.33 -34.19 22.42
CA LYS A 91 -15.49 -35.39 22.57
C LYS A 91 -14.75 -35.36 23.92
N PRO A 92 -15.03 -36.29 24.85
CA PRO A 92 -14.36 -36.29 26.14
C PRO A 92 -12.91 -36.75 26.01
N GLN A 93 -11.95 -35.90 26.42
CA GLN A 93 -10.56 -36.30 26.67
C GLN A 93 -10.43 -36.63 28.17
N LYS A 94 -9.96 -37.83 28.50
CA LYS A 94 -9.75 -38.27 29.89
C LYS A 94 -8.61 -37.47 30.53
N GLY A 95 -8.93 -36.78 31.61
CA GLY A 95 -7.98 -36.47 32.68
C GLY A 95 -7.29 -35.12 32.59
N LYS A 96 -8.02 -34.06 32.97
CA LYS A 96 -7.61 -33.08 34.00
C LYS A 96 -8.74 -32.06 34.18
N THR A 97 -8.98 -31.70 35.42
CA THR A 97 -10.05 -30.81 35.87
C THR A 97 -9.95 -29.45 35.19
N GLY A 98 -10.96 -29.13 34.37
CA GLY A 98 -11.39 -27.79 34.01
C GLY A 98 -10.38 -26.94 33.27
N PHE A 99 -10.11 -27.23 31.99
CA PHE A 99 -9.87 -26.26 30.91
C PHE A 99 -9.83 -27.03 29.58
N TYR A 100 -10.64 -26.63 28.58
CA TYR A 100 -10.67 -27.28 27.26
C TYR A 100 -9.52 -26.75 26.37
N THR A 101 -8.28 -27.12 26.66
CA THR A 101 -7.20 -27.01 25.68
C THR A 101 -7.25 -28.24 24.79
N CYS A 102 -7.85 -28.13 23.61
CA CYS A 102 -7.88 -29.23 22.63
C CYS A 102 -6.46 -29.40 22.06
N GLU A 103 -5.68 -30.35 22.60
CA GLU A 103 -4.27 -30.56 22.25
C GLU A 103 -4.05 -31.21 20.86
N SER A 104 -5.10 -31.68 20.17
CA SER A 104 -4.98 -32.29 18.84
C SER A 104 -5.85 -31.58 17.80
N LEU A 105 -5.36 -30.45 17.30
CA LEU A 105 -6.02 -29.53 16.36
C LEU A 105 -5.78 -29.86 14.87
N SER A 106 -5.40 -31.09 14.54
CA SER A 106 -5.28 -31.53 13.13
C SER A 106 -6.60 -31.40 12.35
N ASP A 107 -7.74 -31.44 13.06
CA ASP A 107 -9.07 -31.44 12.44
C ASP A 107 -9.64 -30.02 12.23
N MET A 108 -9.04 -28.98 12.83
CA MET A 108 -9.56 -27.60 12.79
C MET A 108 -9.26 -26.89 11.47
N ILE A 109 -8.06 -27.11 10.92
CA ILE A 109 -7.65 -26.58 9.61
C ILE A 109 -7.60 -27.76 8.65
N ARG A 110 -8.64 -27.92 7.83
CA ARG A 110 -8.67 -28.96 6.80
C ARG A 110 -8.01 -28.43 5.55
N LYS A 111 -6.90 -29.05 5.17
CA LYS A 111 -6.22 -28.76 3.91
C LYS A 111 -7.12 -29.14 2.74
N ARG A 112 -7.37 -28.19 1.82
CA ARG A 112 -8.20 -28.38 0.62
C ARG A 112 -7.34 -28.56 -0.61
N ARG A 113 -6.56 -27.55 -0.96
CA ARG A 113 -5.68 -27.57 -2.13
C ARG A 113 -4.29 -27.11 -1.75
N SER A 114 -3.26 -27.60 -2.43
CA SER A 114 -1.93 -27.01 -2.29
C SER A 114 -1.12 -27.06 -3.56
N VAL A 115 -0.49 -25.93 -3.87
CA VAL A 115 0.44 -25.81 -4.99
C VAL A 115 1.85 -25.65 -4.44
N SER A 116 2.77 -26.48 -4.93
CA SER A 116 4.18 -26.38 -4.51
C SER A 116 4.89 -25.31 -5.32
N SER A 117 5.55 -24.38 -4.64
CA SER A 117 6.43 -23.37 -5.23
C SER A 117 7.88 -23.67 -4.93
N LYS A 118 8.75 -23.47 -5.93
CA LYS A 118 10.21 -23.61 -5.77
C LYS A 118 10.79 -22.44 -4.95
N LEU A 119 10.13 -21.29 -5.01
CA LEU A 119 10.52 -20.03 -4.40
C LEU A 119 9.81 -19.81 -3.05
N GLN A 120 10.37 -18.99 -2.17
CA GLN A 120 9.65 -18.52 -0.99
C GLN A 120 8.53 -17.55 -1.39
N ILE A 121 7.43 -17.58 -0.65
CA ILE A 121 6.25 -16.72 -0.83
C ILE A 121 6.31 -15.65 0.26
N PHE A 122 6.56 -14.40 -0.12
CA PHE A 122 6.65 -13.28 0.82
C PHE A 122 5.29 -12.65 1.08
N ASN A 123 4.49 -12.47 0.02
CA ASN A 123 3.13 -11.95 0.12
C ASN A 123 2.23 -12.66 -0.90
N MET A 124 0.95 -12.81 -0.60
CA MET A 124 -0.04 -13.33 -1.53
C MET A 124 -1.33 -12.50 -1.44
N LYS A 125 -2.00 -12.30 -2.56
CA LYS A 125 -3.29 -11.60 -2.61
C LYS A 125 -4.21 -12.33 -3.58
N PHE A 126 -5.42 -12.66 -3.15
CA PHE A 126 -6.46 -13.16 -4.06
C PHE A 126 -7.09 -12.00 -4.84
N MET A 127 -7.53 -12.29 -6.07
CA MET A 127 -8.26 -11.33 -6.88
C MET A 127 -9.69 -11.16 -6.33
N PRO A 128 -10.14 -9.95 -5.96
CA PRO A 128 -11.45 -9.75 -5.32
C PRO A 128 -12.63 -10.32 -6.10
N GLN A 129 -12.57 -10.26 -7.43
CA GLN A 129 -13.64 -10.73 -8.32
C GLN A 129 -13.58 -12.24 -8.58
N ASN A 130 -12.43 -12.88 -8.36
CA ASN A 130 -12.27 -14.34 -8.42
C ASN A 130 -11.26 -14.81 -7.35
N PRO A 131 -11.72 -15.13 -6.13
CA PRO A 131 -10.84 -15.44 -4.99
C PRO A 131 -9.95 -16.69 -5.17
N LEU A 132 -10.23 -17.53 -6.17
CA LEU A 132 -9.39 -18.69 -6.50
C LEU A 132 -8.18 -18.33 -7.35
N GLN A 133 -8.14 -17.12 -7.89
CA GLN A 133 -6.99 -16.60 -8.61
C GLN A 133 -6.13 -15.76 -7.66
N VAL A 134 -4.85 -16.12 -7.55
CA VAL A 134 -3.95 -15.61 -6.51
C VAL A 134 -2.64 -15.14 -7.12
N ALA A 135 -2.24 -13.90 -6.86
CA ALA A 135 -0.90 -13.40 -7.12
C ALA A 135 0.00 -13.58 -5.89
N CYS A 136 1.25 -13.99 -6.11
CA CYS A 136 2.24 -14.23 -5.07
C CYS A 136 3.57 -13.51 -5.37
N ARG A 137 4.04 -12.71 -4.40
CA ARG A 137 5.41 -12.18 -4.35
C ARG A 137 6.37 -13.22 -3.84
N ASN A 138 7.58 -13.23 -4.39
CA ASN A 138 8.61 -14.23 -4.08
C ASN A 138 10.00 -13.58 -3.92
N GLU A 139 11.03 -14.42 -3.78
CA GLU A 139 12.43 -13.99 -3.62
C GLU A 139 13.08 -13.39 -4.88
N ARG A 140 12.40 -13.46 -6.03
CA ARG A 140 12.81 -12.89 -7.31
C ARG A 140 11.97 -11.65 -7.64
N SER A 141 12.26 -11.01 -8.77
CA SER A 141 11.50 -9.84 -9.22
C SER A 141 10.14 -10.19 -9.85
N GLU A 142 10.02 -11.40 -10.42
CA GLU A 142 8.79 -11.90 -11.04
C GLU A 142 7.68 -12.21 -10.02
N ILE A 143 6.43 -12.04 -10.42
CA ILE A 143 5.25 -12.41 -9.61
C ILE A 143 4.65 -13.67 -10.21
N LEU A 144 4.32 -14.63 -9.36
CA LEU A 144 3.64 -15.86 -9.80
C LEU A 144 2.15 -15.69 -9.60
N PHE A 145 1.37 -15.89 -10.66
CA PHE A 145 -0.08 -15.85 -10.64
C PHE A 145 -0.62 -17.26 -10.81
N TYR A 146 -1.42 -17.71 -9.84
CA TYR A 146 -1.94 -19.07 -9.74
C TYR A 146 -3.45 -19.05 -9.96
N ASP A 147 -3.95 -19.97 -10.77
CA ASP A 147 -5.37 -20.29 -10.81
C ASP A 147 -5.65 -21.59 -10.03
N LEU A 148 -6.37 -21.46 -8.92
CA LEU A 148 -6.76 -22.56 -8.05
C LEU A 148 -8.14 -23.12 -8.39
N THR A 149 -8.76 -22.78 -9.52
CA THR A 149 -10.11 -23.26 -9.89
C THR A 149 -10.13 -24.74 -10.29
N GLN A 150 -9.15 -25.20 -11.06
CA GLN A 150 -9.11 -26.57 -11.55
C GLN A 150 -8.79 -27.59 -10.45
N ALA A 151 -9.55 -28.68 -10.40
CA ALA A 151 -9.59 -29.65 -9.31
C ALA A 151 -8.62 -30.84 -9.49
N SER A 152 -7.47 -30.65 -10.13
CA SER A 152 -6.52 -31.75 -10.30
C SER A 152 -5.44 -31.73 -9.21
N ASP A 153 -5.38 -32.77 -8.39
CA ASP A 153 -4.26 -33.07 -7.48
C ASP A 153 -2.96 -33.42 -8.24
N ASP A 154 -3.06 -33.61 -9.57
CA ASP A 154 -1.91 -33.80 -10.45
C ASP A 154 -1.04 -32.53 -10.49
N THR A 155 0.13 -32.62 -9.87
CA THR A 155 1.13 -31.54 -9.83
C THR A 155 1.51 -31.01 -11.22
N ASN A 156 1.42 -31.86 -12.25
CA ASN A 156 1.78 -31.51 -13.63
C ASN A 156 0.70 -30.66 -14.33
N LEU A 157 -0.57 -30.80 -13.95
CA LEU A 157 -1.67 -29.97 -14.47
C LEU A 157 -1.70 -28.60 -13.77
N MET A 158 -1.36 -28.58 -12.48
CA MET A 158 -1.23 -27.33 -11.73
C MET A 158 -0.06 -26.46 -12.20
N GLU A 159 1.03 -27.06 -12.72
CA GLU A 159 2.13 -26.29 -13.35
C GLU A 159 1.70 -25.56 -14.62
N LYS A 160 0.61 -25.98 -15.30
CA LYS A 160 0.06 -25.30 -16.49
C LYS A 160 -0.86 -24.11 -16.16
N ASN A 161 -1.27 -23.95 -14.90
CA ASN A 161 -2.14 -22.85 -14.44
C ASN A 161 -1.35 -21.79 -13.66
N ILE A 162 -0.09 -21.59 -14.04
CA ILE A 162 0.82 -20.63 -13.42
C ILE A 162 1.32 -19.67 -14.50
N TRP A 163 1.00 -18.40 -14.33
CA TRP A 163 1.52 -17.32 -15.17
C TRP A 163 2.61 -16.56 -14.42
N THR A 164 3.58 -16.06 -15.19
CA THR A 164 4.71 -15.28 -14.66
C THR A 164 4.57 -13.83 -15.11
N LEU A 165 4.36 -12.94 -14.15
CA LEU A 165 4.31 -11.50 -14.40
C LEU A 165 5.73 -10.93 -14.28
N LYS A 166 6.24 -10.41 -15.38
CA LYS A 166 7.57 -9.78 -15.46
C LYS A 166 7.43 -8.25 -15.52
N GLY A 167 8.52 -7.53 -15.28
CA GLY A 167 8.58 -6.07 -15.40
C GLY A 167 9.38 -5.42 -14.27
N LEU A 168 9.16 -5.88 -13.04
CA LEU A 168 9.91 -5.40 -11.88
C LEU A 168 11.39 -5.82 -11.97
N GLY A 169 12.29 -4.94 -11.53
CA GLY A 169 13.73 -5.23 -11.46
C GLY A 169 14.20 -5.78 -10.12
N SER A 170 13.35 -5.80 -9.09
CA SER A 170 13.66 -6.40 -7.77
C SER A 170 12.47 -7.07 -7.09
N CYS A 171 12.75 -7.88 -6.08
CA CYS A 171 11.75 -8.43 -5.16
C CYS A 171 11.13 -7.33 -4.28
N GLY A 172 10.11 -7.67 -3.50
CA GLY A 172 9.36 -6.70 -2.70
C GLY A 172 8.10 -7.31 -2.09
N TYR A 173 7.52 -6.61 -1.11
CA TYR A 173 6.33 -7.06 -0.39
C TYR A 173 5.03 -6.50 -0.98
N GLY A 174 5.05 -5.24 -1.45
CA GLY A 174 3.89 -4.55 -1.99
C GLY A 174 3.19 -5.31 -3.12
N LEU A 175 1.90 -5.59 -2.91
CA LEU A 175 1.04 -6.31 -3.85
C LEU A 175 -0.42 -5.94 -3.56
N SER A 176 -1.15 -5.46 -4.56
CA SER A 176 -2.56 -5.11 -4.42
C SER A 176 -3.34 -5.32 -5.71
N TRP A 177 -4.54 -5.89 -5.59
CA TRP A 177 -5.52 -6.00 -6.67
C TRP A 177 -6.47 -4.81 -6.65
N ASN A 178 -6.87 -4.36 -7.83
CA ASN A 178 -7.93 -3.39 -7.97
C ASN A 178 -9.28 -4.07 -7.65
N ALA A 179 -10.02 -3.50 -6.71
CA ALA A 179 -11.32 -4.02 -6.31
C ALA A 179 -12.41 -3.74 -7.36
N SER A 180 -12.28 -2.63 -8.10
CA SER A 180 -13.27 -2.16 -9.06
C SER A 180 -13.03 -2.74 -10.46
N LEU A 181 -11.78 -2.75 -10.93
CA LEU A 181 -11.41 -3.26 -12.26
C LEU A 181 -10.88 -4.70 -12.17
N PRO A 182 -11.59 -5.69 -12.75
CA PRO A 182 -11.16 -7.07 -12.73
C PRO A 182 -9.81 -7.26 -13.43
N GLY A 183 -8.90 -8.00 -12.77
CA GLY A 183 -7.63 -8.41 -13.35
C GLY A 183 -6.55 -7.33 -13.37
N MET A 184 -6.80 -6.16 -12.78
CA MET A 184 -5.80 -5.12 -12.61
C MET A 184 -5.01 -5.35 -11.33
N LEU A 185 -3.71 -5.58 -11.47
CA LEU A 185 -2.78 -5.79 -10.35
C LEU A 185 -1.75 -4.68 -10.33
N VAL A 186 -1.43 -4.16 -9.15
CA VAL A 186 -0.24 -3.32 -8.93
C VAL A 186 0.70 -4.03 -7.97
N ALA A 187 2.00 -3.90 -8.23
CA ALA A 187 3.03 -4.36 -7.32
C ALA A 187 4.24 -3.44 -7.40
N ALA A 188 5.01 -3.42 -6.32
CA ALA A 188 6.22 -2.62 -6.22
C ALA A 188 7.44 -3.50 -5.91
N GLY A 189 8.58 -3.06 -6.43
CA GLY A 189 9.90 -3.62 -6.14
C GLY A 189 10.72 -2.67 -5.26
N HIS A 190 11.68 -3.23 -4.53
CA HIS A 190 12.66 -2.45 -3.77
C HIS A 190 13.60 -1.60 -4.66
N ASP A 191 13.57 -1.78 -5.97
CA ASP A 191 14.32 -0.99 -6.98
C ASP A 191 13.57 0.28 -7.43
N ASN A 192 12.56 0.67 -6.66
CA ASN A 192 11.71 1.84 -6.88
C ASN A 192 10.82 1.71 -8.12
N THR A 193 10.65 0.50 -8.66
CA THR A 193 9.76 0.24 -9.78
C THR A 193 8.38 -0.16 -9.27
N ILE A 194 7.37 0.41 -9.90
CA ILE A 194 5.96 0.06 -9.71
C ILE A 194 5.47 -0.41 -11.06
N CYS A 195 4.91 -1.61 -11.12
CA CYS A 195 4.33 -2.14 -12.34
C CYS A 195 2.85 -2.40 -12.14
N ILE A 196 2.09 -2.16 -13.20
CA ILE A 196 0.67 -2.49 -13.30
C ILE A 196 0.50 -3.53 -14.39
N TRP A 197 -0.31 -4.56 -14.14
CA TRP A 197 -0.64 -5.61 -15.11
C TRP A 197 -2.15 -5.74 -15.28
N SER A 198 -2.57 -6.06 -16.50
CA SER A 198 -3.91 -6.54 -16.81
C SER A 198 -3.85 -8.04 -17.09
N VAL A 199 -4.21 -8.88 -16.13
CA VAL A 199 -4.04 -10.34 -16.27
C VAL A 199 -5.10 -10.98 -17.18
N LEU A 200 -6.35 -10.49 -17.16
CA LEU A 200 -7.47 -11.15 -17.88
C LEU A 200 -7.27 -11.19 -19.40
N HIS A 201 -6.77 -10.11 -19.99
CA HIS A 201 -6.50 -10.05 -21.43
C HIS A 201 -5.26 -10.85 -21.85
N SER A 202 -4.28 -11.02 -20.94
CA SER A 202 -2.97 -11.58 -21.26
C SER A 202 -2.87 -13.09 -21.05
N ILE A 203 -3.66 -13.65 -20.13
CA ILE A 203 -3.69 -15.10 -19.81
C ILE A 203 -3.99 -15.96 -21.05
N VAL A 204 -4.76 -15.44 -22.01
CA VAL A 204 -5.14 -16.15 -23.24
C VAL A 204 -3.95 -16.30 -24.21
N ASN A 205 -2.94 -15.43 -24.13
CA ASN A 205 -1.94 -15.26 -25.19
C ASN A 205 -0.55 -15.79 -24.82
N SER A 206 -0.18 -15.86 -23.54
CA SER A 206 1.14 -16.32 -23.11
C SER A 206 1.16 -16.68 -21.62
N ASP A 207 2.04 -17.62 -21.24
CA ASP A 207 2.39 -17.92 -19.85
C ASP A 207 3.12 -16.75 -19.16
N THR A 208 3.69 -15.82 -19.94
CA THR A 208 4.38 -14.63 -19.43
C THR A 208 3.57 -13.37 -19.69
N ILE A 209 3.31 -12.60 -18.64
CA ILE A 209 2.54 -11.35 -18.72
C ILE A 209 3.49 -10.17 -18.48
N HIS A 210 3.49 -9.23 -19.42
CA HIS A 210 4.27 -8.00 -19.36
C HIS A 210 3.46 -6.86 -18.72
N PRO A 211 4.10 -5.86 -18.11
CA PRO A 211 3.38 -4.78 -17.44
C PRO A 211 2.70 -3.89 -18.47
N LEU A 212 1.47 -3.47 -18.17
CA LEU A 212 0.73 -2.46 -18.93
C LEU A 212 1.37 -1.08 -18.75
N SER A 213 1.81 -0.79 -17.53
CA SER A 213 2.46 0.48 -17.18
C SER A 213 3.54 0.23 -16.15
N THR A 214 4.63 0.98 -16.26
CA THR A 214 5.75 0.94 -15.30
C THR A 214 6.05 2.36 -14.85
N PHE A 215 5.97 2.60 -13.56
CA PHE A 215 6.36 3.86 -12.93
C PHE A 215 7.66 3.67 -12.17
N ARG A 216 8.45 4.73 -12.04
CA ARG A 216 9.70 4.68 -11.29
C ARG A 216 9.89 5.91 -10.43
N ILE A 217 10.09 5.68 -9.13
CA ILE A 217 10.42 6.75 -8.20
C ILE A 217 11.93 7.02 -8.24
N ARG A 218 12.32 8.30 -8.21
CA ARG A 218 13.73 8.69 -8.23
C ARG A 218 14.54 8.17 -7.04
N ARG A 219 13.93 8.08 -5.85
CA ARG A 219 14.57 7.64 -4.59
C ARG A 219 13.54 7.04 -3.64
N GLY A 220 13.98 6.09 -2.81
CA GLY A 220 13.16 5.41 -1.80
C GLY A 220 12.72 4.03 -2.28
N ALA A 221 13.16 2.98 -1.57
CA ALA A 221 12.66 1.63 -1.79
C ALA A 221 11.20 1.57 -1.35
N ILE A 222 10.35 0.95 -2.16
CA ILE A 222 8.91 0.88 -1.88
C ILE A 222 8.65 -0.35 -1.02
N ASN A 223 8.05 -0.14 0.14
CA ASN A 223 7.72 -1.23 1.06
C ASN A 223 6.38 -1.85 0.70
N ASP A 224 5.37 -1.01 0.45
CA ASP A 224 4.00 -1.47 0.23
C ASP A 224 3.26 -0.60 -0.80
N VAL A 225 2.22 -1.19 -1.41
CA VAL A 225 1.35 -0.57 -2.41
C VAL A 225 -0.09 -1.03 -2.23
N CYS A 226 -1.04 -0.11 -2.36
CA CYS A 226 -2.46 -0.40 -2.18
C CYS A 226 -3.30 0.37 -3.22
N TRP A 227 -4.19 -0.31 -3.93
CA TRP A 227 -5.22 0.35 -4.73
C TRP A 227 -6.23 1.08 -3.85
N HIS A 228 -6.73 2.20 -4.35
CA HIS A 228 -7.85 2.88 -3.73
C HIS A 228 -9.15 2.07 -3.91
N PRO A 229 -9.97 1.88 -2.87
CA PRO A 229 -11.18 1.05 -2.95
C PRO A 229 -12.31 1.70 -3.76
N PHE A 230 -12.37 3.03 -3.83
CA PHE A 230 -13.42 3.76 -4.55
C PHE A 230 -13.00 4.25 -5.94
N TYR A 231 -11.69 4.43 -6.18
CA TYR A 231 -11.18 5.03 -7.40
C TYR A 231 -10.29 4.02 -8.11
N ASP A 232 -10.72 3.56 -9.27
CA ASP A 232 -10.06 2.48 -10.00
C ASP A 232 -8.75 2.89 -10.71
N PHE A 233 -8.46 4.19 -10.74
CA PHE A 233 -7.24 4.76 -11.31
C PHE A 233 -6.26 5.28 -10.24
N VAL A 234 -6.60 5.21 -8.94
CA VAL A 234 -5.76 5.73 -7.85
C VAL A 234 -5.14 4.59 -7.05
N PHE A 235 -3.86 4.71 -6.73
CA PHE A 235 -3.20 3.83 -5.78
C PHE A 235 -2.20 4.60 -4.92
N GLY A 236 -1.92 4.08 -3.73
CA GLY A 236 -0.94 4.64 -2.79
C GLY A 236 0.30 3.76 -2.71
N THR A 237 1.47 4.36 -2.53
CA THR A 237 2.73 3.68 -2.20
C THR A 237 3.39 4.32 -1.00
N VAL A 238 4.14 3.51 -0.25
CA VAL A 238 4.95 3.99 0.87
C VAL A 238 6.38 3.52 0.74
N ASP A 239 7.33 4.35 1.17
CA ASP A 239 8.75 4.11 0.97
C ASP A 239 9.62 4.25 2.24
N ASN A 240 10.87 3.78 2.14
CA ASN A 240 11.89 3.92 3.20
C ASN A 240 12.34 5.37 3.41
N SER A 241 11.94 6.32 2.56
CA SER A 241 12.24 7.74 2.79
C SER A 241 11.18 8.42 3.67
N GLY A 242 10.18 7.67 4.13
CA GLY A 242 9.11 8.17 4.98
C GLY A 242 8.07 8.97 4.22
N LYS A 243 7.83 8.62 2.96
CA LYS A 243 6.85 9.28 2.11
C LYS A 243 5.69 8.35 1.80
N LEU A 244 4.49 8.91 1.89
CA LEU A 244 3.28 8.39 1.28
C LEU A 244 3.08 9.14 -0.05
N LEU A 245 2.96 8.38 -1.14
CA LEU A 245 2.72 8.90 -2.48
C LEU A 245 1.39 8.38 -2.99
N ILE A 246 0.57 9.26 -3.54
CA ILE A 246 -0.69 8.92 -4.20
C ILE A 246 -0.50 9.10 -5.70
N TRP A 247 -0.84 8.07 -6.45
CA TRP A 247 -0.65 7.98 -7.89
C TRP A 247 -2.00 8.00 -8.58
N ASP A 248 -2.08 8.68 -9.72
CA ASP A 248 -3.20 8.58 -10.65
C ASP A 248 -2.66 8.02 -11.98
N VAL A 249 -3.15 6.84 -12.35
CA VAL A 249 -2.70 6.09 -13.55
C VAL A 249 -2.94 6.88 -14.84
N ARG A 250 -3.84 7.86 -14.83
CA ARG A 250 -4.21 8.66 -16.00
C ARG A 250 -3.27 9.84 -16.23
N MET A 251 -2.41 10.17 -15.27
CA MET A 251 -1.46 11.27 -15.42
C MET A 251 -0.36 10.89 -16.40
N ASN A 252 -0.18 11.72 -17.43
CA ASN A 252 0.87 11.55 -18.43
C ASN A 252 2.19 12.13 -17.90
N GLY A 253 2.93 11.34 -17.15
CA GLY A 253 4.26 11.69 -16.67
C GLY A 253 4.98 10.46 -16.13
N ASP A 254 6.08 10.07 -16.74
CA ASP A 254 6.91 8.96 -16.26
C ASP A 254 7.40 9.27 -14.83
N GLY A 255 6.75 8.66 -13.83
CA GLY A 255 7.14 8.79 -12.42
C GLY A 255 6.65 10.06 -11.72
N GLU A 256 5.63 10.74 -12.25
CA GLU A 256 4.92 11.80 -11.51
C GLU A 256 3.80 11.20 -10.66
N PHE A 257 3.74 11.58 -9.39
CA PHE A 257 2.67 11.23 -8.45
C PHE A 257 1.72 12.44 -8.32
N ALA A 258 0.45 12.16 -8.03
CA ALA A 258 -0.57 13.20 -7.90
C ALA A 258 -0.40 13.98 -6.58
N LEU A 259 -0.15 13.27 -5.48
CA LEU A 259 0.02 13.85 -4.16
C LEU A 259 1.17 13.17 -3.43
N GLN A 260 1.80 13.89 -2.51
CA GLN A 260 2.86 13.38 -1.65
C GLN A 260 2.71 13.97 -0.25
N SER A 261 2.94 13.14 0.77
CA SER A 261 3.07 13.60 2.15
C SER A 261 4.41 14.27 2.45
N ASN A 262 4.44 15.07 3.51
CA ASN A 262 5.71 15.46 4.11
C ASN A 262 6.47 14.22 4.64
N THR A 263 7.81 14.29 4.67
CA THR A 263 8.65 13.23 5.19
C THR A 263 8.36 13.01 6.68
N THR A 264 7.98 11.80 7.05
CA THR A 264 7.64 11.42 8.44
C THR A 264 8.86 11.19 9.35
N ASN A 265 10.08 11.48 8.88
CA ASN A 265 11.35 11.18 9.57
C ASN A 265 11.47 9.72 10.05
N SER A 266 10.80 8.79 9.37
CA SER A 266 10.67 7.38 9.71
C SER A 266 10.30 6.58 8.46
N GLU A 267 10.83 5.37 8.29
CA GLU A 267 10.48 4.51 7.14
C GLU A 267 9.04 4.03 7.28
N ILE A 268 8.22 4.19 6.24
CA ILE A 268 6.83 3.73 6.26
C ILE A 268 6.77 2.34 5.62
N MET A 269 6.29 1.36 6.37
CA MET A 269 6.38 -0.06 6.02
C MET A 269 5.12 -0.61 5.36
N CYS A 270 3.94 -0.10 5.74
CA CYS A 270 2.66 -0.60 5.25
C CYS A 270 1.63 0.52 5.10
N LEU A 271 0.67 0.34 4.20
CA LEU A 271 -0.49 1.23 4.05
C LEU A 271 -1.81 0.47 3.85
N SER A 272 -2.92 1.12 4.19
CA SER A 272 -4.25 0.60 3.93
C SER A 272 -5.25 1.75 3.80
N PHE A 273 -5.96 1.81 2.67
CA PHE A 273 -7.09 2.73 2.49
C PHE A 273 -8.32 2.26 3.28
N ASN A 274 -9.11 3.22 3.77
CA ASN A 274 -10.37 2.91 4.42
C ASN A 274 -11.40 2.44 3.37
N PRO A 275 -12.04 1.27 3.56
CA PRO A 275 -13.01 0.73 2.60
C PRO A 275 -14.39 1.42 2.64
N PHE A 276 -14.65 2.26 3.64
CA PHE A 276 -15.92 2.97 3.84
C PHE A 276 -15.82 4.49 3.60
N ASP A 277 -14.66 5.10 3.88
CA ASP A 277 -14.41 6.52 3.60
C ASP A 277 -13.30 6.69 2.57
N GLN A 278 -13.65 7.33 1.44
CA GLN A 278 -12.76 7.57 0.31
C GLN A 278 -11.58 8.50 0.61
N ASN A 279 -11.59 9.26 1.71
CA ASN A 279 -10.55 10.25 1.98
C ASN A 279 -9.51 9.75 2.99
N TYR A 280 -9.82 8.70 3.74
CA TYR A 280 -8.96 8.25 4.83
C TYR A 280 -8.13 7.02 4.47
N LEU A 281 -6.88 7.03 4.93
CA LEU A 281 -6.00 5.87 4.88
C LEU A 281 -5.11 5.83 6.12
N ALA A 282 -4.57 4.65 6.42
CA ALA A 282 -3.66 4.41 7.52
C ALA A 282 -2.30 3.97 7.01
N THR A 283 -1.24 4.35 7.71
CA THR A 283 0.13 3.90 7.47
C THR A 283 0.79 3.45 8.76
N GLY A 284 1.64 2.42 8.70
CA GLY A 284 2.48 2.00 9.81
C GLY A 284 3.97 2.22 9.52
N ASP A 285 4.74 2.67 10.51
CA ASP A 285 6.16 2.98 10.36
C ASP A 285 7.10 2.04 11.14
N ILE A 286 8.41 2.14 10.86
CA ILE A 286 9.45 1.33 11.51
C ILE A 286 9.64 1.66 13.00
N LYS A 287 9.12 2.79 13.49
CA LYS A 287 9.22 3.24 14.88
C LYS A 287 8.04 2.82 15.74
N GLY A 288 7.04 2.12 15.19
CA GLY A 288 5.86 1.69 15.93
C GLY A 288 4.68 2.67 15.90
N ASN A 289 4.76 3.71 15.08
CA ASN A 289 3.68 4.66 14.91
C ASN A 289 2.70 4.20 13.83
N VAL A 290 1.41 4.36 14.11
CA VAL A 290 0.35 4.23 13.12
C VAL A 290 -0.22 5.63 12.87
N ALA A 291 -0.18 6.10 11.63
CA ALA A 291 -0.67 7.42 11.25
C ALA A 291 -1.92 7.30 10.38
N ILE A 292 -2.94 8.13 10.67
CA ILE A 292 -4.15 8.27 9.87
C ILE A 292 -4.03 9.53 9.04
N TRP A 293 -4.24 9.41 7.74
CA TRP A 293 -4.09 10.50 6.77
C TRP A 293 -5.41 10.80 6.09
N ASP A 294 -5.59 12.07 5.75
CA ASP A 294 -6.64 12.56 4.86
C ASP A 294 -6.01 12.88 3.52
N ASP A 295 -6.39 12.19 2.46
CA ASP A 295 -5.78 12.34 1.13
C ASP A 295 -6.00 13.73 0.53
N ARG A 296 -7.02 14.48 0.99
CA ARG A 296 -7.26 15.88 0.61
C ARG A 296 -6.21 16.82 1.18
N ASN A 297 -5.52 16.42 2.25
CA ASN A 297 -4.44 17.18 2.87
C ASN A 297 -3.38 16.25 3.50
N LEU A 298 -2.43 15.81 2.68
CA LEU A 298 -1.31 14.96 3.11
C LEU A 298 -0.17 15.73 3.81
N TYR A 299 -0.34 17.01 4.12
CA TYR A 299 0.71 17.80 4.78
C TYR A 299 1.06 17.23 6.17
N ARG A 300 0.06 16.73 6.91
CA ARG A 300 0.24 16.12 8.23
C ARG A 300 -0.81 15.02 8.48
N PRO A 301 -0.50 14.02 9.32
CA PRO A 301 -1.50 13.04 9.70
C PRO A 301 -2.60 13.69 10.54
N VAL A 302 -3.83 13.22 10.35
CA VAL A 302 -5.00 13.61 11.15
C VAL A 302 -4.90 13.06 12.57
N LYS A 303 -4.37 11.84 12.71
CA LYS A 303 -4.11 11.21 14.01
C LYS A 303 -2.82 10.43 13.96
N LEU A 304 -2.07 10.46 15.07
CA LEU A 304 -0.90 9.63 15.30
C LEU A 304 -1.18 8.72 16.49
N LEU A 305 -1.14 7.42 16.26
CA LEU A 305 -1.45 6.37 17.23
C LEU A 305 -0.14 5.69 17.62
N GLN A 306 0.24 5.85 18.89
CA GLN A 306 1.55 5.39 19.40
C GLN A 306 1.32 4.37 20.51
N TYR A 307 1.60 3.11 20.20
CA TYR A 307 1.52 2.02 21.18
C TYR A 307 2.58 0.95 20.91
N HIS A 308 2.75 0.56 19.65
CA HIS A 308 3.72 -0.47 19.30
C HIS A 308 5.13 -0.05 19.73
N SER A 309 5.85 -0.97 20.36
CA SER A 309 7.22 -0.74 20.83
C SER A 309 8.28 -1.08 19.78
N SER A 310 7.86 -1.50 18.59
CA SER A 310 8.70 -1.89 17.47
C SER A 310 7.95 -1.62 16.16
N GLU A 311 8.61 -1.89 15.03
CA GLU A 311 8.10 -1.70 13.67
C GLU A 311 6.67 -2.22 13.48
N VAL A 312 5.82 -1.38 12.87
CA VAL A 312 4.49 -1.79 12.42
C VAL A 312 4.61 -2.48 11.07
N THR A 313 4.44 -3.78 11.05
CA THR A 313 4.59 -4.63 9.86
C THR A 313 3.38 -4.62 8.94
N GLN A 314 2.18 -4.44 9.48
CA GLN A 314 0.93 -4.42 8.71
C GLN A 314 -0.13 -3.57 9.40
N VAL A 315 -0.88 -2.83 8.59
CA VAL A 315 -2.14 -2.18 8.98
C VAL A 315 -3.27 -2.70 8.08
N ALA A 316 -4.49 -2.80 8.62
CA ALA A 316 -5.66 -3.21 7.88
C ALA A 316 -6.94 -2.63 8.50
N TRP A 317 -7.72 -1.90 7.70
CA TRP A 317 -9.04 -1.46 8.10
C TRP A 317 -10.03 -2.63 8.20
N SER A 318 -10.98 -2.52 9.11
CA SER A 318 -12.08 -3.47 9.22
C SER A 318 -12.93 -3.41 7.95
N PRO A 319 -13.29 -4.56 7.35
CA PRO A 319 -14.22 -4.60 6.23
C PRO A 319 -15.70 -4.52 6.69
N PHE A 320 -15.95 -4.39 8.00
CA PHE A 320 -17.30 -4.39 8.60
C PHE A 320 -17.63 -3.10 9.36
N TYR A 321 -16.62 -2.37 9.84
CA TYR A 321 -16.78 -1.19 10.69
C TYR A 321 -15.88 -0.07 10.19
N GLU A 322 -16.44 1.10 9.88
CA GLU A 322 -15.74 2.24 9.30
C GLU A 322 -14.62 2.82 10.18
N ASP A 323 -14.78 2.69 11.50
CA ASP A 323 -13.96 3.33 12.52
C ASP A 323 -12.96 2.37 13.16
N LEU A 324 -12.86 1.14 12.67
CA LEU A 324 -12.02 0.10 13.27
C LEU A 324 -10.81 -0.21 12.38
N LEU A 325 -9.61 -0.07 12.94
CA LEU A 325 -8.34 -0.40 12.30
C LEU A 325 -7.59 -1.44 13.14
N ALA A 326 -6.92 -2.39 12.49
CA ALA A 326 -5.97 -3.28 13.14
C ALA A 326 -4.53 -2.95 12.70
N SER A 327 -3.58 -3.00 13.63
CA SER A 327 -2.15 -2.96 13.34
C SER A 327 -1.41 -4.14 13.97
N ALA A 328 -0.38 -4.64 13.30
CA ALA A 328 0.47 -5.72 13.78
C ALA A 328 1.93 -5.28 13.82
N GLY A 329 2.58 -5.48 14.96
CA GLY A 329 3.97 -5.07 15.19
C GLY A 329 4.95 -6.23 15.30
N SER A 330 6.22 -5.94 15.03
CA SER A 330 7.36 -6.82 15.34
C SER A 330 7.56 -7.03 16.85
N ASP A 331 6.85 -6.25 17.68
CA ASP A 331 6.74 -6.42 19.13
C ASP A 331 5.85 -7.61 19.55
N GLY A 332 5.28 -8.35 18.58
CA GLY A 332 4.43 -9.51 18.82
C GLY A 332 3.00 -9.16 19.22
N HIS A 333 2.59 -7.90 19.12
CA HIS A 333 1.24 -7.45 19.45
C HIS A 333 0.42 -7.17 18.19
N ILE A 334 -0.90 -7.36 18.32
CA ILE A 334 -1.90 -6.88 17.38
C ILE A 334 -2.81 -5.93 18.15
N ILE A 335 -2.97 -4.71 17.66
CA ILE A 335 -3.76 -3.67 18.32
C ILE A 335 -4.97 -3.34 17.46
N LEU A 336 -6.13 -3.28 18.10
CA LEU A 336 -7.36 -2.78 17.51
C LEU A 336 -7.57 -1.34 17.94
N TRP A 337 -7.69 -0.46 16.96
CA TRP A 337 -7.87 0.97 17.13
C TRP A 337 -9.30 1.33 16.76
N LYS A 338 -10.04 1.89 17.71
CA LYS A 338 -11.30 2.57 17.42
C LYS A 338 -11.00 4.03 17.11
N ILE A 339 -10.91 4.33 15.83
CA ILE A 339 -10.62 5.65 15.29
C ILE A 339 -11.96 6.38 15.22
N GLY A 340 -12.32 7.15 16.25
CA GLY A 340 -13.48 8.03 16.16
C GLY A 340 -13.27 9.07 15.05
N VAL A 341 -13.68 8.73 13.82
CA VAL A 341 -13.63 9.60 12.64
C VAL A 341 -14.86 10.51 12.62
N ALA A 342 -15.98 10.06 13.18
CA ALA A 342 -17.03 10.95 13.65
C ALA A 342 -16.53 11.70 14.89
N SER A 343 -16.75 13.02 14.94
CA SER A 343 -16.66 13.80 16.18
C SER A 343 -17.28 12.97 17.30
N LEU A 344 -16.50 12.64 18.33
CA LEU A 344 -17.05 12.07 19.55
C LEU A 344 -18.31 12.88 19.87
N PRO A 345 -19.47 12.27 20.15
CA PRO A 345 -20.56 13.07 20.68
C PRO A 345 -19.97 13.84 21.86
N GLU A 346 -20.14 15.17 21.88
CA GLU A 346 -19.57 16.06 22.92
C GLU A 346 -19.87 15.54 24.33
N LYS A 347 -20.86 14.66 24.44
CA LYS A 347 -21.23 13.90 25.63
C LYS A 347 -21.18 12.39 25.34
N LEU A 348 -20.42 11.64 26.15
CA LEU A 348 -20.52 10.17 26.19
C LEU A 348 -21.99 9.78 26.46
N PRO A 349 -22.51 8.70 25.84
CA PRO A 349 -23.83 8.20 26.19
C PRO A 349 -23.89 7.84 27.67
N GLU A 350 -24.91 8.35 28.37
CA GLU A 350 -25.07 8.13 29.81
C GLU A 350 -25.33 6.64 30.07
N ILE A 351 -24.54 6.04 30.96
CA ILE A 351 -24.71 4.64 31.37
C ILE A 351 -26.01 4.53 32.17
N ASP A 352 -26.92 3.65 31.75
CA ASP A 352 -28.12 3.33 32.51
C ASP A 352 -27.79 2.35 33.66
N TRP A 353 -27.39 2.92 34.80
CA TRP A 353 -27.10 2.16 36.01
C TRP A 353 -28.30 1.40 36.56
N THR A 354 -29.54 1.80 36.25
CA THR A 354 -30.74 1.15 36.77
C THR A 354 -30.94 -0.22 36.13
N TYR A 355 -30.74 -0.31 34.81
CA TYR A 355 -30.75 -1.58 34.07
C TYR A 355 -29.74 -2.59 34.62
N TYR A 356 -28.50 -2.17 34.91
CA TYR A 356 -27.46 -3.08 35.42
C TYR A 356 -27.72 -3.51 36.87
N LYS A 357 -28.24 -2.61 37.72
CA LYS A 357 -28.64 -2.94 39.10
C LYS A 357 -29.75 -3.98 39.14
N GLU A 358 -30.70 -3.90 38.22
CA GLU A 358 -31.82 -4.85 38.13
C GLU A 358 -31.36 -6.22 37.59
N LYS A 359 -30.52 -6.22 36.54
CA LYS A 359 -30.11 -7.46 35.84
C LYS A 359 -29.06 -8.28 36.58
N THR A 360 -28.27 -7.67 37.48
CA THR A 360 -27.17 -8.34 38.20
C THR A 360 -27.41 -8.44 39.71
N ALA A 361 -28.63 -8.13 40.16
CA ALA A 361 -29.04 -8.21 41.56
C ALA A 361 -28.71 -9.60 42.16
N GLY A 362 -27.76 -9.63 43.10
CA GLY A 362 -27.38 -10.82 43.88
C GLY A 362 -26.01 -11.45 43.55
N PHE A 363 -25.36 -11.08 42.43
CA PHE A 363 -24.03 -11.61 42.09
C PHE A 363 -22.88 -10.64 42.42
N TYR A 364 -23.09 -9.33 42.25
CA TYR A 364 -22.10 -8.29 42.55
C TYR A 364 -22.78 -6.99 43.00
N ASP A 365 -22.07 -6.17 43.76
CA ASP A 365 -22.56 -4.85 44.19
C ASP A 365 -22.29 -3.78 43.12
N VAL A 366 -23.27 -3.59 42.23
CA VAL A 366 -23.23 -2.54 41.18
C VAL A 366 -23.13 -1.14 41.79
N THR A 367 -23.58 -0.93 43.03
CA THR A 367 -23.52 0.38 43.67
C THR A 367 -22.09 0.77 44.05
N GLU A 368 -21.27 -0.21 44.45
CA GLU A 368 -19.85 0.00 44.72
C GLU A 368 -19.08 0.28 43.43
N PHE A 369 -19.39 -0.44 42.35
CA PHE A 369 -18.78 -0.21 41.03
C PHE A 369 -19.17 1.15 40.44
N GLU A 370 -20.44 1.56 40.54
CA GLU A 370 -20.90 2.89 40.12
C GLU A 370 -20.12 3.99 40.86
N LYS A 371 -19.89 3.81 42.16
CA LYS A 371 -19.12 4.75 42.99
C LYS A 371 -17.65 4.82 42.54
N GLN A 372 -17.01 3.69 42.25
CA GLN A 372 -15.63 3.64 41.76
C GLN A 372 -15.51 4.21 40.34
N PHE A 373 -16.46 3.91 39.45
CA PHE A 373 -16.52 4.44 38.10
C PHE A 373 -16.72 5.96 38.08
N LYS A 374 -17.59 6.50 38.94
CA LYS A 374 -17.77 7.95 39.10
C LYS A 374 -16.57 8.63 39.76
N ALA A 375 -15.79 7.90 40.55
CA ALA A 375 -14.56 8.39 41.17
C ALA A 375 -13.34 8.33 40.23
N LEU A 376 -13.43 7.61 39.11
CA LEU A 376 -12.39 7.56 38.08
C LEU A 376 -12.35 8.88 37.31
N HIS A 377 -11.45 9.77 37.73
CA HIS A 377 -11.10 10.95 36.96
C HIS A 377 -10.15 10.54 35.83
N ILE A 378 -10.71 10.16 34.67
CA ILE A 378 -9.92 9.95 33.46
C ILE A 378 -9.45 11.34 33.01
N VAL A 379 -8.20 11.69 33.31
CA VAL A 379 -7.55 12.82 32.65
C VAL A 379 -7.41 12.42 31.18
N PRO A 380 -8.07 13.11 30.23
CA PRO A 380 -7.81 12.85 28.82
C PRO A 380 -6.30 12.92 28.63
N MET A 381 -5.72 11.94 27.93
CA MET A 381 -4.29 11.90 27.66
C MET A 381 -3.89 13.29 27.17
N LYS A 382 -3.14 14.05 27.99
CA LYS A 382 -2.75 15.41 27.64
C LYS A 382 -1.96 15.27 26.34
N GLU A 383 -2.52 15.77 25.24
CA GLU A 383 -1.73 15.99 24.03
C GLU A 383 -0.47 16.76 24.47
N PRO A 384 0.72 16.32 24.08
CA PRO A 384 1.96 16.89 24.59
C PRO A 384 2.03 18.37 24.19
N GLU A 385 1.65 19.28 25.10
CA GLU A 385 1.58 20.73 24.88
C GLU A 385 2.92 21.29 24.38
N ASP A 386 4.03 20.66 24.79
CA ASP A 386 5.38 20.99 24.33
C ASP A 386 5.62 20.66 22.86
N LEU A 387 5.03 19.56 22.34
CA LEU A 387 5.14 19.22 20.93
C LEU A 387 4.24 20.11 20.09
N LEU A 388 3.04 20.46 20.57
CA LEU A 388 2.14 21.38 19.87
C LEU A 388 2.76 22.78 19.77
N LYS A 389 3.43 23.25 20.83
CA LYS A 389 4.18 24.51 20.78
C LYS A 389 5.36 24.46 19.81
N LYS A 390 6.15 23.38 19.83
CA LYS A 390 7.27 23.21 18.88
C LYS A 390 6.79 23.14 17.44
N LEU A 391 5.72 22.39 17.18
CA LEU A 391 5.08 22.31 15.86
C LEU A 391 4.55 23.67 15.41
N ASN A 392 3.86 24.41 16.28
CA ASN A 392 3.36 25.74 15.94
C ASN A 392 4.50 26.75 15.69
N GLU A 393 5.62 26.64 16.41
CA GLU A 393 6.81 27.46 16.19
C GLU A 393 7.53 27.10 14.88
N GLU A 394 7.66 25.82 14.55
CA GLU A 394 8.20 25.34 13.27
C GLU A 394 7.30 25.73 12.09
N GLU A 395 5.97 25.59 12.22
CA GLU A 395 4.98 26.05 11.22
C GLU A 395 5.12 27.55 10.98
N LYS A 396 5.30 28.35 12.05
CA LYS A 396 5.51 29.79 11.91
C LYS A 396 6.82 30.12 11.19
N GLN A 397 7.89 29.38 11.46
CA GLN A 397 9.19 29.56 10.79
C GLN A 397 9.11 29.19 9.31
N GLU A 398 8.51 28.05 8.97
CA GLU A 398 8.36 27.61 7.59
C GLU A 398 7.40 28.51 6.80
N MET A 399 6.33 29.02 7.42
CA MET A 399 5.47 30.03 6.80
C MET A 399 6.25 31.31 6.46
N THR A 400 7.10 31.80 7.37
CA THR A 400 7.94 32.97 7.06
C THR A 400 8.96 32.70 5.96
N ARG A 401 9.48 31.48 5.88
CA ARG A 401 10.40 31.06 4.82
C ARG A 401 9.70 30.95 3.47
N LEU A 402 8.49 30.39 3.45
CA LEU A 402 7.66 30.26 2.26
C LEU A 402 7.26 31.64 1.74
N ASP A 403 6.85 32.56 2.62
CA ASP A 403 6.55 33.95 2.24
C ASP A 403 7.77 34.68 1.64
N ALA A 404 8.96 34.46 2.20
CA ALA A 404 10.19 35.00 1.65
C ALA A 404 10.51 34.42 0.27
N PHE A 405 10.30 33.11 0.08
CA PHE A 405 10.50 32.43 -1.21
C PHE A 405 9.49 32.90 -2.26
N ILE A 406 8.21 33.03 -1.89
CA ILE A 406 7.16 33.55 -2.78
C ILE A 406 7.51 34.97 -3.22
N LYS A 407 7.86 35.87 -2.30
CA LYS A 407 8.26 37.25 -2.63
C LYS A 407 9.46 37.29 -3.58
N ALA A 408 10.49 36.46 -3.34
CA ALA A 408 11.65 36.39 -4.23
C ALA A 408 11.27 35.91 -5.64
N ASN A 409 10.40 34.90 -5.74
CA ASN A 409 9.96 34.41 -7.05
C ASN A 409 9.01 35.39 -7.76
N GLU A 410 8.16 36.11 -7.02
CA GLU A 410 7.32 37.18 -7.58
C GLU A 410 8.18 38.26 -8.24
N THR A 411 9.31 38.64 -7.61
CA THR A 411 10.23 39.60 -8.23
C THR A 411 10.84 39.09 -9.52
N ILE A 412 11.24 37.81 -9.56
CA ILE A 412 11.79 37.17 -10.77
C ILE A 412 10.73 37.09 -11.87
N ILE A 413 9.51 36.70 -11.53
CA ILE A 413 8.39 36.63 -12.49
C ILE A 413 8.10 38.02 -13.07
N GLN A 414 8.16 39.07 -12.27
CA GLN A 414 7.98 40.45 -12.76
C GLN A 414 9.12 40.88 -13.69
N GLU A 415 10.36 40.48 -13.42
CA GLU A 415 11.49 40.71 -14.32
C GLU A 415 11.32 39.95 -15.64
N CYS A 416 11.02 38.66 -15.60
CA CYS A 416 10.76 37.86 -16.81
C CYS A 416 9.57 38.40 -17.62
N LYS A 417 8.52 38.89 -16.97
CA LYS A 417 7.39 39.56 -17.67
C LYS A 417 7.82 40.86 -18.36
N LYS A 418 8.73 41.63 -17.76
CA LYS A 418 9.28 42.84 -18.40
C LYS A 418 10.13 42.47 -19.62
N GLU A 419 10.98 41.46 -19.50
CA GLU A 419 11.78 40.95 -20.63
C GLU A 419 10.88 40.44 -21.77
N LEU A 420 9.85 39.66 -21.44
CA LEU A 420 8.91 39.13 -22.43
C LEU A 420 8.14 40.25 -23.14
N ASN A 421 7.76 41.31 -22.42
CA ASN A 421 7.15 42.51 -23.01
C ASN A 421 8.12 43.33 -23.87
N GLN A 422 9.43 43.29 -23.61
CA GLN A 422 10.43 43.90 -24.49
C GLN A 422 10.58 43.07 -25.76
N ILE A 423 10.64 41.74 -25.63
CA ILE A 423 10.74 40.81 -26.76
C ILE A 423 9.49 40.90 -27.66
N ALA A 424 8.30 41.05 -27.07
CA ALA A 424 7.05 41.21 -27.81
C ALA A 424 6.97 42.51 -28.63
N LYS A 425 7.82 43.50 -28.37
CA LYS A 425 7.92 44.73 -29.17
C LYS A 425 8.84 44.58 -30.38
N PHE A 426 9.58 43.46 -30.48
CA PHE A 426 10.44 43.22 -31.62
C PHE A 426 9.60 42.84 -32.86
N PRO A 427 9.99 43.29 -34.06
CA PRO A 427 9.35 42.85 -35.29
C PRO A 427 9.43 41.32 -35.45
N PRO A 428 8.48 40.66 -36.16
CA PRO A 428 8.57 39.24 -36.47
C PRO A 428 9.93 38.87 -37.08
N MET A 429 10.55 37.82 -36.54
CA MET A 429 11.95 37.43 -36.81
C MET A 429 12.23 37.03 -38.27
N ASP A 430 11.18 36.83 -39.08
CA ASP A 430 11.27 36.49 -40.51
C ASP A 430 11.82 37.62 -41.40
N HIS A 431 11.94 38.85 -40.88
CA HIS A 431 12.40 40.03 -41.63
C HIS A 431 13.75 40.61 -41.18
N TRP A 432 14.45 39.95 -40.25
CA TRP A 432 15.66 40.54 -39.65
C TRP A 432 16.89 40.35 -40.54
N LEU A 433 17.64 41.43 -40.76
CA LEU A 433 18.98 41.34 -41.34
C LEU A 433 19.99 40.85 -40.28
N PRO A 434 21.05 40.12 -40.64
CA PRO A 434 22.04 39.58 -39.70
C PRO A 434 22.72 40.64 -38.80
N GLU A 435 22.79 41.88 -39.27
CA GLU A 435 23.35 43.03 -38.58
C GLU A 435 22.39 43.58 -37.50
N GLU A 436 21.08 43.54 -37.75
CA GLU A 436 20.04 44.05 -36.83
C GLU A 436 19.85 43.14 -35.60
N TYR A 437 20.25 41.87 -35.67
CA TYR A 437 20.19 40.94 -34.54
C TYR A 437 21.06 41.38 -33.35
N HIS A 438 22.20 42.03 -33.62
CA HIS A 438 23.12 42.52 -32.57
C HIS A 438 22.62 43.79 -31.89
N ASP A 439 21.75 44.57 -32.54
CA ASP A 439 21.20 45.81 -31.99
C ASP A 439 20.09 45.52 -30.95
N TYR A 440 19.37 44.40 -31.07
CA TYR A 440 18.30 44.03 -30.14
C TYR A 440 18.73 43.09 -29.01
N PHE A 441 19.78 42.27 -29.20
CA PHE A 441 20.34 41.39 -28.18
C PHE A 441 21.74 41.83 -27.77
N VAL A 442 21.81 42.86 -26.90
CA VAL A 442 23.07 43.25 -26.26
C VAL A 442 23.48 42.14 -25.27
N TYR A 443 24.62 41.51 -25.52
CA TYR A 443 25.24 40.55 -24.61
C TYR A 443 25.77 41.26 -23.35
N GLU A 444 24.89 41.62 -22.42
CA GLU A 444 25.30 41.88 -21.05
C GLU A 444 25.21 40.61 -20.21
N ASN A 445 26.39 40.23 -19.74
CA ASN A 445 26.80 38.91 -19.30
C ASN A 445 26.32 38.64 -17.86
N LYS A 446 25.07 38.23 -17.64
CA LYS A 446 24.57 37.97 -16.26
C LYS A 446 23.86 36.66 -15.96
N ASN A 447 23.55 35.76 -16.89
CA ASN A 447 22.99 34.45 -16.52
C ASN A 447 23.48 33.28 -17.38
N CYS A 448 24.41 32.50 -16.82
CA CYS A 448 25.09 31.36 -17.45
C CYS A 448 24.19 30.14 -17.74
N LYS A 449 22.88 30.20 -17.44
CA LYS A 449 21.97 29.04 -17.50
C LYS A 449 21.35 28.78 -18.87
N TYR A 450 21.32 29.78 -19.76
CA TYR A 450 20.66 29.68 -21.07
C TYR A 450 21.64 29.67 -22.25
N ARG A 451 22.95 29.56 -21.97
CA ARG A 451 24.03 29.65 -22.97
C ARG A 451 23.89 28.61 -24.09
N ASP A 452 23.57 27.36 -23.73
CA ASP A 452 23.52 26.25 -24.69
C ASP A 452 22.33 26.34 -25.66
N HIS A 453 21.17 26.81 -25.20
CA HIS A 453 20.00 26.92 -26.07
C HIS A 453 20.15 28.08 -27.06
N VAL A 454 20.69 29.23 -26.62
CA VAL A 454 20.92 30.38 -27.51
C VAL A 454 21.98 30.05 -28.56
N GLU A 455 23.03 29.30 -28.22
CA GLU A 455 24.04 28.83 -29.19
C GLU A 455 23.46 27.79 -30.18
N GLN A 456 22.58 26.88 -29.73
CA GLN A 456 21.88 25.93 -30.62
C GLN A 456 20.96 26.63 -31.62
N TYR A 457 20.22 27.66 -31.20
CA TYR A 457 19.36 28.43 -32.10
C TYR A 457 20.17 29.29 -33.08
N ARG A 458 21.34 29.79 -32.66
CA ARG A 458 22.29 30.50 -33.53
C ARG A 458 22.87 29.56 -34.61
N GLU A 459 23.24 28.34 -34.24
CA GLU A 459 23.65 27.27 -35.18
C GLU A 459 22.53 26.94 -36.19
N LEU A 460 21.28 26.85 -35.74
CA LEU A 460 20.13 26.58 -36.60
C LEU A 460 19.86 27.72 -37.60
N GLY A 461 19.96 28.98 -37.15
CA GLY A 461 19.84 30.16 -38.01
C GLY A 461 20.95 30.23 -39.06
N TYR A 462 22.20 30.00 -38.67
CA TYR A 462 23.33 29.95 -39.61
C TYR A 462 23.25 28.77 -40.58
N ARG A 463 22.79 27.59 -40.15
CA ARG A 463 22.55 26.44 -41.04
C ARG A 463 21.47 26.74 -42.06
N ARG A 464 20.38 27.40 -41.64
CA ARG A 464 19.28 27.76 -42.55
C ARG A 464 19.72 28.80 -43.59
N MET A 465 20.54 29.78 -43.20
CA MET A 465 21.13 30.74 -44.15
C MET A 465 22.15 30.11 -45.10
N ARG A 466 22.99 29.19 -44.63
CA ARG A 466 23.95 28.47 -45.47
C ARG A 466 23.26 27.55 -46.49
N LEU A 467 22.08 27.02 -46.13
CA LEU A 467 21.22 26.23 -47.02
C LEU A 467 20.43 27.08 -48.02
N MET A 468 20.23 28.38 -47.77
CA MET A 468 19.59 29.31 -48.72
C MET A 468 20.56 29.84 -49.78
N THR A 469 21.87 29.66 -49.58
CA THR A 469 22.94 30.11 -50.50
C THR A 469 23.45 29.02 -51.45
N GLU A 470 23.07 27.76 -51.25
CA GLU A 470 23.41 26.65 -52.14
C GLU A 470 22.16 26.27 -52.96
N ASP A 471 22.30 26.27 -54.30
CA ASP A 471 21.24 26.14 -55.31
C ASP A 471 20.01 25.31 -54.89
N GLU A 472 18.82 25.92 -54.99
CA GLU A 472 17.50 25.37 -54.66
C GLU A 472 17.19 24.00 -55.29
N GLY A 473 17.94 23.58 -56.32
CA GLY A 473 17.82 22.27 -56.96
C GLY A 473 18.26 21.10 -56.08
N ALA A 474 19.25 21.27 -55.20
CA ALA A 474 19.77 20.20 -54.36
C ALA A 474 18.83 19.84 -53.21
N PHE A 475 18.11 20.83 -52.66
CA PHE A 475 17.15 20.64 -51.57
C PHE A 475 15.93 19.81 -51.99
N ASN A 476 15.37 20.08 -53.17
CA ASN A 476 14.23 19.33 -53.69
C ASN A 476 14.59 17.87 -54.02
N SER A 477 15.79 17.63 -54.55
CA SER A 477 16.30 16.26 -54.79
C SER A 477 16.55 15.50 -53.49
N TYR A 478 17.12 16.15 -52.47
CA TYR A 478 17.36 15.54 -51.16
C TYR A 478 16.03 15.19 -50.44
N ILE A 479 15.04 16.09 -50.45
CA ILE A 479 13.72 15.86 -49.85
C ILE A 479 12.95 14.76 -50.59
N GLN A 480 12.97 14.72 -51.94
CA GLN A 480 12.34 13.64 -52.71
C GLN A 480 12.97 12.27 -52.44
N THR A 481 14.31 12.21 -52.38
CA THR A 481 15.04 10.96 -52.10
C THR A 481 14.75 10.45 -50.69
N ARG A 482 14.62 11.36 -49.71
CA ARG A 482 14.29 11.01 -48.32
C ARG A 482 12.83 10.61 -48.16
N LEU A 483 11.90 11.29 -48.84
CA LEU A 483 10.48 10.92 -48.85
C LEU A 483 10.23 9.54 -49.48
N GLN A 484 10.92 9.19 -50.57
CA GLN A 484 10.86 7.86 -51.18
C GLN A 484 11.48 6.75 -50.31
N SER A 485 12.47 7.09 -49.47
CA SER A 485 13.07 6.14 -48.53
C SER A 485 12.20 5.84 -47.30
N VAL A 486 11.28 6.76 -46.96
CA VAL A 486 10.39 6.64 -45.78
C VAL A 486 9.05 6.01 -46.15
N HIS A 487 8.65 6.07 -47.43
CA HIS A 487 7.52 5.33 -47.98
C HIS A 487 7.84 4.71 -49.35
N PRO A 488 8.32 3.46 -49.41
CA PRO A 488 8.34 2.71 -50.65
C PRO A 488 6.96 2.05 -50.86
N ALA A 489 6.19 2.63 -51.78
CA ALA A 489 4.79 2.35 -52.15
C ALA A 489 3.71 3.04 -51.30
#